data_AF-M5BJV7-F1
#
_entry.id   AF-M5BJV7-F1
#
_cell.length_a   1.000
_cell.length_b   1.000
_cell.length_c   1.000
_cell.angle_alpha   90.00
_cell.angle_beta   90.00
_cell.angle_gamma   90.00
#
_symmetry.space_group_name_H-M   'P 1'
#
loop_
_entity.id
_entity.type
_entity.pdbx_description
1 polymer ?
#
loop_
_entity_poly.entity_id
_entity_poly.type
_entity_poly.pdbx_seq_one_letter_code
_entity_poly.pdbx_strand_id
1 'polypeptide(L)'
;MDVESIPSDRKMLDLVFIQDATGSQGSYITHSTEHIQRICADIISHGGLASADDLRVGLIAFRDHPPQDHTYVTKNFGFTSDIGKVHEHLKTLYASGGGDGPEAVTASLWDALNLDWRPTASKMIVLIADAPPHGIGEYGDGFDAGSPDGHDPLVIARELAQRGIVLFFVACEPALSGYAHANDFYTALTSITSGLMVPLTTASLLSRAIIGSVLENLDMERLIREVGAAVAERILGGQQSVDDVARELHEKLLLRGDGVKRMVVENIYRESDEAKHNVQVWTNARTIQDARPHLKKVKGSRFTDKYLNMGYTTRTYRSPPTPPPRTPPASPPPRATSHSPTSPPRRVVTDFPTFSTGAQGLSVFGTGVEKANPMFGGNAFGAARFGGMRDTSMDADDDDDEPDGIDVREGSVTLEQAKRIALQSAWRGARG
;
A
#
# COMPACT_ATOMS: atom_id res chain seq x y z
N MET A 1 25.24 -26.88 -24.76
CA MET A 1 24.63 -25.73 -24.07
C MET A 1 24.19 -26.28 -22.74
N ASP A 2 25.04 -26.09 -21.74
CA ASP A 2 24.78 -26.55 -20.39
C ASP A 2 23.60 -25.75 -19.84
N VAL A 3 22.48 -26.42 -19.65
CA VAL A 3 21.35 -25.88 -18.89
C VAL A 3 21.80 -25.94 -17.44
N GLU A 4 22.40 -24.85 -16.98
CA GLU A 4 22.76 -24.67 -15.57
C GLU A 4 21.47 -24.82 -14.76
N SER A 5 21.33 -25.95 -14.07
CA SER A 5 20.19 -26.21 -13.21
C SER A 5 20.21 -25.19 -12.08
N ILE A 6 19.36 -24.17 -12.16
CA ILE A 6 19.18 -23.20 -11.08
C ILE A 6 18.86 -24.00 -9.81
N PRO A 7 19.67 -23.91 -8.75
CA PRO A 7 19.38 -24.61 -7.50
C PRO A 7 17.98 -24.20 -7.03
N SER A 8 17.16 -25.16 -6.59
CA SER A 8 15.78 -24.91 -6.14
C SER A 8 15.67 -24.00 -4.90
N ASP A 9 16.80 -23.46 -4.43
CA ASP A 9 16.95 -22.63 -3.23
C ASP A 9 17.53 -21.23 -3.53
N ARG A 10 17.73 -20.87 -4.81
CA ARG A 10 18.19 -19.51 -5.18
C ARG A 10 17.08 -18.49 -4.89
N LYS A 11 17.35 -17.53 -4.00
CA LYS A 11 16.44 -16.41 -3.72
C LYS A 11 16.51 -15.39 -4.86
N MET A 12 15.36 -15.10 -5.46
CA MET A 12 15.20 -14.10 -6.52
C MET A 12 14.03 -13.18 -6.14
N LEU A 13 14.17 -11.89 -6.39
CA LEU A 13 13.18 -10.86 -6.08
C LEU A 13 12.87 -10.02 -7.32
N ASP A 14 11.60 -9.97 -7.68
CA ASP A 14 11.06 -8.95 -8.56
C ASP A 14 10.32 -7.92 -7.71
N LEU A 15 10.82 -6.69 -7.72
CA LEU A 15 10.28 -5.57 -6.96
C LEU A 15 9.81 -4.48 -7.92
N VAL A 16 8.55 -4.08 -7.86
CA VAL A 16 8.00 -2.99 -8.67
C VAL A 16 7.69 -1.80 -7.79
N PHE A 17 8.27 -0.64 -8.11
CA PHE A 17 7.85 0.63 -7.56
C PHE A 17 6.74 1.20 -8.43
N ILE A 18 5.58 1.45 -7.84
CA ILE A 18 4.53 2.27 -8.44
C ILE A 18 4.60 3.63 -7.75
N GLN A 19 5.03 4.64 -8.50
CA GLN A 19 5.29 5.99 -8.00
C GLN A 19 4.22 6.94 -8.53
N ASP A 20 3.42 7.49 -7.63
CA ASP A 20 2.61 8.67 -7.92
C ASP A 20 3.54 9.83 -8.34
N ALA A 21 3.21 10.47 -9.46
CA ALA A 21 3.94 11.60 -10.02
C ALA A 21 3.08 12.86 -10.20
N THR A 22 1.99 12.99 -9.45
CA THR A 22 1.18 14.21 -9.37
C THR A 22 1.88 15.30 -8.55
N GLY A 23 1.29 16.50 -8.52
CA GLY A 23 1.93 17.71 -7.98
C GLY A 23 2.35 17.62 -6.51
N SER A 24 1.70 16.80 -5.69
CA SER A 24 2.01 16.62 -4.26
C SER A 24 3.26 15.78 -4.01
N GLN A 25 3.71 14.97 -4.98
CA GLN A 25 4.70 13.92 -4.76
C GLN A 25 6.17 14.35 -4.89
N GLY A 26 6.44 15.65 -5.05
CA GLY A 26 7.78 16.16 -5.39
C GLY A 26 8.89 15.71 -4.42
N SER A 27 8.62 15.74 -3.11
CA SER A 27 9.58 15.30 -2.09
C SER A 27 9.83 13.79 -2.14
N TYR A 28 8.80 12.99 -2.39
CA TYR A 28 8.92 11.53 -2.43
C TYR A 28 9.66 11.06 -3.67
N ILE A 29 9.41 11.68 -4.84
CA ILE A 29 10.18 11.43 -6.06
C ILE A 29 11.65 11.79 -5.86
N THR A 30 11.92 12.96 -5.26
CA THR A 30 13.30 13.42 -5.00
C THR A 30 14.03 12.42 -4.10
N HIS A 31 13.41 12.05 -2.97
CA HIS A 31 13.97 11.10 -2.03
C HIS A 31 14.21 9.71 -2.66
N SER A 32 13.22 9.19 -3.39
CA SER A 32 13.36 7.94 -4.15
C SER A 32 14.53 8.00 -5.12
N THR A 33 14.67 9.12 -5.85
CA THR A 33 15.76 9.30 -6.82
C THR A 33 17.11 9.32 -6.13
N GLU A 34 17.27 10.07 -5.04
CA GLU A 34 18.55 10.20 -4.32
C GLU A 34 18.98 8.88 -3.66
N HIS A 35 18.03 8.06 -3.20
CA HIS A 35 18.34 6.90 -2.35
C HIS A 35 18.14 5.53 -3.02
N ILE A 36 17.62 5.43 -4.24
CA ILE A 36 17.31 4.13 -4.88
C ILE A 36 18.50 3.17 -4.93
N GLN A 37 19.71 3.68 -5.18
CA GLN A 37 20.92 2.86 -5.24
C GLN A 37 21.23 2.22 -3.89
N ARG A 38 21.14 3.01 -2.81
CA ARG A 38 21.33 2.53 -1.43
C ARG A 38 20.24 1.55 -1.04
N ILE A 39 18.98 1.86 -1.33
CA ILE A 39 17.82 0.97 -1.06
C ILE A 39 18.05 -0.40 -1.71
N CYS A 40 18.43 -0.43 -2.99
CA CYS A 40 18.67 -1.69 -3.69
C CYS A 40 19.88 -2.44 -3.14
N ALA A 41 20.97 -1.74 -2.82
CA ALA A 41 22.15 -2.35 -2.19
C ALA A 41 21.80 -2.99 -0.83
N ASP A 42 21.02 -2.30 -0.01
CA ASP A 42 20.58 -2.80 1.29
C ASP A 42 19.64 -4.00 1.14
N ILE A 43 18.73 -3.99 0.15
CA ILE A 43 17.87 -5.15 -0.16
C ILE A 43 18.70 -6.36 -0.60
N ILE A 44 19.69 -6.16 -1.47
CA ILE A 44 20.56 -7.26 -1.94
C ILE A 44 21.33 -7.87 -0.77
N SER A 45 21.96 -7.02 0.04
CA SER A 45 22.77 -7.43 1.19
C SER A 45 21.95 -8.12 2.27
N HIS A 46 20.92 -7.45 2.80
CA HIS A 46 20.14 -7.93 3.94
C HIS A 46 19.05 -8.95 3.56
N GLY A 47 18.64 -8.98 2.29
CA GLY A 47 17.69 -9.96 1.74
C GLY A 47 18.31 -11.32 1.45
N GLY A 48 19.65 -11.43 1.52
CA GLY A 48 20.38 -12.65 1.20
C GLY A 48 20.27 -13.04 -0.27
N LEU A 49 20.30 -12.06 -1.17
CA LEU A 49 20.37 -12.27 -2.61
C LEU A 49 21.83 -12.58 -3.00
N ALA A 50 22.04 -13.63 -3.79
CA ALA A 50 23.40 -14.12 -4.08
C ALA A 50 24.12 -13.29 -5.15
N SER A 51 23.37 -12.70 -6.07
CA SER A 51 23.86 -11.81 -7.13
C SER A 51 22.98 -10.58 -7.26
N ALA A 52 23.52 -9.49 -7.81
CA ALA A 52 22.74 -8.31 -8.18
C ALA A 52 21.61 -8.67 -9.18
N ASP A 53 21.82 -9.67 -10.05
CA ASP A 53 20.81 -10.14 -11.01
C ASP A 53 19.62 -10.88 -10.36
N ASP A 54 19.77 -11.26 -9.09
CA ASP A 54 18.65 -11.83 -8.33
C ASP A 54 17.60 -10.77 -8.01
N LEU A 55 17.98 -9.50 -7.97
CA LEU A 55 17.07 -8.37 -7.90
C LEU A 55 16.75 -7.87 -9.32
N ARG A 56 15.46 -7.82 -9.67
CA ARG A 56 14.96 -6.98 -10.76
C ARG A 56 14.05 -5.92 -10.18
N VAL A 57 14.29 -4.68 -10.60
CA VAL A 57 13.47 -3.55 -10.21
C VAL A 57 12.66 -3.09 -11.42
N GLY A 58 11.34 -3.00 -11.22
CA GLY A 58 10.41 -2.35 -12.13
C GLY A 58 10.03 -0.98 -11.61
N LEU A 59 9.77 -0.05 -12.53
CA LEU A 59 9.25 1.28 -12.20
C LEU A 59 8.03 1.56 -13.08
N ILE A 60 6.92 1.91 -12.45
CA ILE A 60 5.73 2.45 -13.10
C ILE A 60 5.44 3.78 -12.43
N ALA A 61 5.38 4.86 -13.19
CA ALA A 61 4.90 6.13 -12.71
C ALA A 61 3.49 6.37 -13.22
N PHE A 62 2.64 7.01 -12.43
CA PHE A 62 1.29 7.38 -12.88
C PHE A 62 0.95 8.81 -12.49
N ARG A 63 -0.06 9.35 -13.18
CA ARG A 63 -0.71 10.62 -12.84
C ARG A 63 -2.21 10.42 -12.88
N ASP A 64 -2.88 11.06 -13.81
CA ASP A 64 -4.32 11.12 -13.86
C ASP A 64 -4.83 10.96 -15.30
N HIS A 65 -6.11 10.68 -15.46
CA HIS A 65 -6.77 10.58 -16.74
C HIS A 65 -7.16 11.96 -17.29
N PRO A 66 -7.22 12.14 -18.62
CA PRO A 66 -7.88 13.29 -19.21
C PRO A 66 -9.36 13.34 -18.81
N PRO A 67 -9.93 14.50 -18.42
CA PRO A 67 -9.38 15.85 -18.62
C PRO A 67 -8.53 16.41 -17.46
N GLN A 68 -8.31 15.66 -16.37
CA GLN A 68 -7.54 16.16 -15.23
C GLN A 68 -6.05 16.32 -15.59
N ASP A 69 -5.50 15.35 -16.33
CA ASP A 69 -4.14 15.42 -16.86
C ASP A 69 -4.11 15.04 -18.35
N HIS A 70 -3.31 15.77 -19.14
CA HIS A 70 -3.16 15.58 -20.59
C HIS A 70 -1.75 15.11 -21.00
N THR A 71 -0.87 14.85 -20.04
CA THR A 71 0.52 14.46 -20.27
C THR A 71 0.68 12.96 -20.45
N TYR A 72 0.32 12.16 -19.45
CA TYR A 72 0.27 10.70 -19.48
C TYR A 72 -0.54 10.17 -18.30
N VAL A 73 -1.17 9.02 -18.50
CA VAL A 73 -1.84 8.27 -17.41
C VAL A 73 -0.81 7.44 -16.66
N THR A 74 -0.06 6.60 -17.39
CA THR A 74 1.05 5.78 -16.86
C THR A 74 2.31 5.89 -17.71
N LYS A 75 3.46 5.66 -17.07
CA LYS A 75 4.77 5.42 -17.70
C LYS A 75 5.34 4.13 -17.12
N ASN A 76 5.37 3.09 -17.94
CA ASN A 76 5.91 1.79 -17.56
C ASN A 76 7.33 1.63 -18.12
N PHE A 77 8.32 1.48 -17.24
CA PHE A 77 9.73 1.32 -17.61
C PHE A 77 10.21 -0.14 -17.67
N GLY A 78 9.33 -1.11 -17.35
CA GLY A 78 9.66 -2.53 -17.32
C GLY A 78 10.66 -2.91 -16.22
N PHE A 79 11.09 -4.18 -16.21
CA PHE A 79 12.07 -4.70 -15.27
C PHE A 79 13.52 -4.49 -15.76
N THR A 80 14.42 -4.20 -14.83
CA THR A 80 15.87 -4.18 -15.05
C THR A 80 16.63 -4.63 -13.79
N SER A 81 17.78 -5.29 -13.95
CA SER A 81 18.74 -5.53 -12.86
C SER A 81 19.82 -4.44 -12.78
N ASP A 82 19.89 -3.56 -13.78
CA ASP A 82 20.75 -2.37 -13.76
C ASP A 82 20.09 -1.26 -12.94
N ILE A 83 20.51 -1.12 -11.69
CA ILE A 83 19.99 -0.12 -10.75
C ILE A 83 20.33 1.31 -11.21
N GLY A 84 21.42 1.49 -11.98
CA GLY A 84 21.75 2.77 -12.61
C GLY A 84 20.67 3.20 -13.60
N LYS A 85 20.10 2.28 -14.38
CA LYS A 85 18.95 2.58 -15.25
C LYS A 85 17.70 2.97 -14.47
N VAL A 86 17.42 2.32 -13.34
CA VAL A 86 16.29 2.69 -12.48
C VAL A 86 16.44 4.13 -11.98
N HIS A 87 17.65 4.49 -11.52
CA HIS A 87 17.98 5.84 -11.12
C HIS A 87 17.78 6.85 -12.26
N GLU A 88 18.25 6.55 -13.48
CA GLU A 88 18.03 7.42 -14.63
C GLU A 88 16.55 7.54 -15.02
N HIS A 89 15.75 6.47 -14.88
CA HIS A 89 14.30 6.55 -15.09
C HIS A 89 13.62 7.46 -14.07
N LEU A 90 13.96 7.32 -12.77
CA LEU A 90 13.43 8.18 -11.70
C LEU A 90 13.74 9.66 -11.96
N LYS A 91 14.94 9.99 -12.44
CA LYS A 91 15.32 11.36 -12.82
C LYS A 91 14.46 11.96 -13.95
N THR A 92 13.76 11.14 -14.73
CA THR A 92 12.82 11.64 -15.76
C THR A 92 11.46 12.01 -15.19
N LEU A 93 11.17 11.64 -13.94
CA LEU A 93 9.92 11.94 -13.27
C LEU A 93 10.00 13.31 -12.59
N TYR A 94 8.89 14.04 -12.64
CA TYR A 94 8.70 15.27 -11.91
C TYR A 94 7.24 15.36 -11.47
N ALA A 95 7.01 15.88 -10.27
CA ALA A 95 5.68 16.07 -9.72
C ALA A 95 4.91 17.14 -10.49
N SER A 96 3.80 16.76 -11.12
CA SER A 96 2.91 17.66 -11.86
C SER A 96 1.61 16.95 -12.20
N GLY A 97 0.53 17.69 -12.44
CA GLY A 97 -0.75 17.09 -12.81
C GLY A 97 -1.65 16.80 -11.61
N GLY A 98 -2.63 15.91 -11.85
CA GLY A 98 -3.79 15.68 -10.99
C GLY A 98 -4.91 16.71 -11.23
N GLY A 99 -5.94 16.72 -10.39
CA GLY A 99 -6.95 17.79 -10.43
C GLY A 99 -8.11 17.61 -9.48
N ASP A 100 -8.76 16.45 -9.52
CA ASP A 100 -9.99 16.17 -8.78
C ASP A 100 -9.78 15.43 -7.45
N GLY A 101 -8.54 15.05 -7.16
CA GLY A 101 -8.12 14.45 -5.89
C GLY A 101 -7.71 12.99 -6.08
N PRO A 102 -8.63 12.08 -6.40
CA PRO A 102 -8.28 10.71 -6.80
C PRO A 102 -7.43 10.67 -8.07
N GLU A 103 -6.73 9.56 -8.31
CA GLU A 103 -5.74 9.46 -9.40
C GLU A 103 -5.80 8.11 -10.14
N ALA A 104 -5.00 7.96 -11.19
CA ALA A 104 -4.95 6.79 -12.07
C ALA A 104 -4.22 5.55 -11.46
N VAL A 105 -4.39 5.32 -10.16
CA VAL A 105 -3.80 4.18 -9.43
C VAL A 105 -4.26 2.84 -10.04
N THR A 106 -5.51 2.73 -10.48
CA THR A 106 -6.02 1.50 -11.08
C THR A 106 -5.30 1.16 -12.39
N ALA A 107 -4.98 2.15 -13.21
CA ALA A 107 -4.24 1.95 -14.46
C ALA A 107 -2.81 1.48 -14.19
N SER A 108 -2.15 2.02 -13.16
CA SER A 108 -0.79 1.60 -12.79
C SER A 108 -0.73 0.19 -12.19
N LEU A 109 -1.74 -0.19 -11.40
CA LEU A 109 -1.90 -1.56 -10.91
C LEU A 109 -2.14 -2.55 -12.06
N TRP A 110 -2.91 -2.15 -13.07
CA TRP A 110 -3.12 -2.95 -14.29
C TRP A 110 -1.82 -3.14 -15.08
N ASP A 111 -1.03 -2.09 -15.26
CA ASP A 111 0.29 -2.19 -15.89
C ASP A 111 1.22 -3.12 -15.11
N ALA A 112 1.23 -3.01 -13.77
CA ALA A 112 2.06 -3.84 -12.90
C ALA A 112 1.67 -5.33 -12.98
N LEU A 113 0.37 -5.62 -13.04
CA LEU A 113 -0.15 -6.98 -13.19
C LEU A 113 0.33 -7.66 -14.48
N ASN A 114 0.57 -6.89 -15.53
CA ASN A 114 0.95 -7.35 -16.87
C ASN A 114 2.47 -7.29 -17.17
N LEU A 115 3.30 -6.94 -16.18
CA LEU A 115 4.75 -7.06 -16.31
C LEU A 115 5.22 -8.52 -16.46
N ASP A 116 6.42 -8.70 -17.01
CA ASP A 116 7.05 -10.01 -17.21
C ASP A 116 7.68 -10.53 -15.91
N TRP A 117 6.85 -10.96 -14.96
CA TRP A 117 7.27 -11.49 -13.65
C TRP A 117 7.95 -12.87 -13.77
N ARG A 118 9.10 -13.06 -13.11
CA ARG A 118 9.80 -14.37 -13.06
C ARG A 118 8.97 -15.39 -12.28
N PRO A 119 8.68 -16.58 -12.82
CA PRO A 119 7.83 -17.57 -12.15
C PRO A 119 8.30 -17.94 -10.75
N THR A 120 9.61 -18.13 -10.57
CA THR A 120 10.24 -18.59 -9.32
C THR A 120 10.66 -17.47 -8.37
N ALA A 121 10.57 -16.20 -8.78
CA ALA A 121 10.92 -15.08 -7.92
C ALA A 121 9.82 -14.80 -6.89
N SER A 122 10.24 -14.28 -5.73
CA SER A 122 9.40 -13.50 -4.83
C SER A 122 8.92 -12.26 -5.59
N LYS A 123 7.62 -11.96 -5.54
CA LYS A 123 7.02 -10.87 -6.34
C LYS A 123 6.36 -9.85 -5.43
N MET A 124 6.71 -8.60 -5.61
CA MET A 124 6.25 -7.53 -4.73
C MET A 124 6.07 -6.22 -5.48
N ILE A 125 5.02 -5.49 -5.11
CA ILE A 125 4.76 -4.12 -5.52
C ILE A 125 4.87 -3.24 -4.27
N VAL A 126 5.55 -2.10 -4.41
CA VAL A 126 5.51 -1.00 -3.45
C VAL A 126 4.88 0.20 -4.14
N LEU A 127 3.64 0.51 -3.77
CA LEU A 127 2.90 1.68 -4.25
C LEU A 127 3.13 2.84 -3.29
N ILE A 128 3.53 3.99 -3.79
CA ILE A 128 3.79 5.22 -3.03
C ILE A 128 2.85 6.30 -3.58
N ALA A 129 1.87 6.74 -2.78
CA ALA A 129 0.90 7.76 -3.18
C ALA A 129 0.27 8.46 -1.96
N ASP A 130 -0.28 9.65 -2.19
CA ASP A 130 -1.10 10.38 -1.20
C ASP A 130 -2.58 10.52 -1.58
N ALA A 131 -3.01 9.88 -2.68
CA ALA A 131 -4.38 9.89 -3.17
C ALA A 131 -4.95 8.47 -3.41
N PRO A 132 -6.28 8.29 -3.34
CA PRO A 132 -6.94 7.04 -3.71
C PRO A 132 -7.12 6.86 -5.22
N PRO A 133 -7.46 5.63 -5.70
CA PRO A 133 -7.96 5.45 -7.07
C PRO A 133 -9.33 6.11 -7.26
N HIS A 134 -9.63 6.43 -8.52
CA HIS A 134 -10.99 6.81 -8.93
C HIS A 134 -12.04 5.74 -8.62
N GLY A 135 -13.25 6.23 -8.36
CA GLY A 135 -14.47 5.45 -8.23
C GLY A 135 -14.69 4.82 -6.87
N ILE A 136 -13.94 5.18 -5.83
CA ILE A 136 -14.16 4.65 -4.47
C ILE A 136 -15.16 5.49 -3.64
N GLY A 137 -15.76 6.52 -4.24
CA GLY A 137 -16.77 7.38 -3.60
C GLY A 137 -16.19 8.60 -2.88
N GLU A 138 -15.05 9.11 -3.35
CA GLU A 138 -14.48 10.36 -2.83
C GLU A 138 -15.24 11.59 -3.34
N TYR A 139 -15.28 12.61 -2.49
CA TYR A 139 -15.89 13.87 -2.88
C TYR A 139 -15.02 14.59 -3.91
N GLY A 140 -15.62 14.98 -5.04
CA GLY A 140 -14.95 15.74 -6.08
C GLY A 140 -14.39 14.89 -7.23
N ASP A 141 -14.43 13.56 -7.12
CA ASP A 141 -13.94 12.62 -8.13
C ASP A 141 -14.61 12.84 -9.50
N GLY A 142 -13.80 13.18 -10.51
CA GLY A 142 -14.22 13.37 -11.89
C GLY A 142 -14.54 12.07 -12.61
N PHE A 143 -14.15 10.92 -12.03
CA PHE A 143 -14.38 9.58 -12.55
C PHE A 143 -15.09 8.70 -11.53
N ASP A 144 -16.20 9.22 -10.99
CA ASP A 144 -16.99 8.54 -9.94
C ASP A 144 -17.45 7.12 -10.32
N ALA A 145 -17.56 6.79 -11.60
CA ALA A 145 -17.94 5.44 -12.02
C ALA A 145 -16.81 4.39 -11.90
N GLY A 146 -15.57 4.80 -11.61
CA GLY A 146 -14.37 3.96 -11.67
C GLY A 146 -13.37 4.45 -12.71
N SER A 147 -12.25 3.74 -12.81
CA SER A 147 -11.21 4.06 -13.79
C SER A 147 -11.76 4.06 -15.21
N PRO A 148 -11.49 5.11 -16.02
CA PRO A 148 -11.92 5.21 -17.42
C PRO A 148 -11.51 4.04 -18.31
N ASP A 149 -10.42 3.34 -17.95
CA ASP A 149 -9.91 2.21 -18.72
C ASP A 149 -10.75 0.93 -18.53
N GLY A 150 -11.76 0.97 -17.66
CA GLY A 150 -12.70 -0.13 -17.43
C GLY A 150 -12.17 -1.23 -16.50
N HIS A 151 -11.02 -1.01 -15.88
CA HIS A 151 -10.46 -1.92 -14.89
C HIS A 151 -10.96 -1.60 -13.48
N ASP A 152 -11.06 -2.64 -12.65
CA ASP A 152 -11.46 -2.53 -11.25
C ASP A 152 -10.28 -2.92 -10.33
N PRO A 153 -9.90 -2.06 -9.37
CA PRO A 153 -8.73 -2.29 -8.55
C PRO A 153 -8.89 -3.48 -7.58
N LEU A 154 -10.10 -3.83 -7.14
CA LEU A 154 -10.33 -5.02 -6.30
C LEU A 154 -10.20 -6.30 -7.11
N VAL A 155 -10.62 -6.29 -8.38
CA VAL A 155 -10.40 -7.40 -9.31
C VAL A 155 -8.89 -7.57 -9.54
N ILE A 156 -8.17 -6.48 -9.83
CA ILE A 156 -6.71 -6.51 -10.01
C ILE A 156 -6.00 -7.05 -8.77
N ALA A 157 -6.36 -6.59 -7.57
CA ALA A 157 -5.73 -7.07 -6.33
C ALA A 157 -5.91 -8.58 -6.12
N ARG A 158 -7.06 -9.15 -6.48
CA ARG A 158 -7.27 -10.60 -6.43
C ARG A 158 -6.42 -11.33 -7.46
N GLU A 159 -6.28 -10.78 -8.68
CA GLU A 159 -5.38 -11.35 -9.67
C GLU A 159 -3.91 -11.29 -9.23
N LEU A 160 -3.47 -10.17 -8.62
CA LEU A 160 -2.15 -10.05 -8.02
C LEU A 160 -1.94 -11.14 -6.96
N ALA A 161 -2.90 -11.30 -6.04
CA ALA A 161 -2.86 -12.32 -4.99
C ALA A 161 -2.76 -13.75 -5.56
N GLN A 162 -3.57 -14.09 -6.57
CA GLN A 162 -3.52 -15.37 -7.28
C GLN A 162 -2.19 -15.61 -8.01
N ARG A 163 -1.54 -14.55 -8.50
CA ARG A 163 -0.19 -14.60 -9.09
C ARG A 163 0.92 -14.58 -8.06
N GLY A 164 0.58 -14.52 -6.76
CA GLY A 164 1.53 -14.46 -5.65
C GLY A 164 2.28 -13.14 -5.57
N ILE A 165 1.74 -12.07 -6.16
CA ILE A 165 2.29 -10.72 -6.13
C ILE A 165 1.71 -9.99 -4.92
N VAL A 166 2.59 -9.58 -4.01
CA VAL A 166 2.18 -8.91 -2.75
C VAL A 166 2.23 -7.40 -2.94
N LEU A 167 1.17 -6.68 -2.58
CA LEU A 167 1.12 -5.21 -2.66
C LEU A 167 1.34 -4.60 -1.29
N PHE A 168 2.42 -3.84 -1.15
CA PHE A 168 2.63 -2.92 -0.03
C PHE A 168 2.29 -1.51 -0.47
N PHE A 169 1.59 -0.78 0.39
CA PHE A 169 1.21 0.60 0.13
C PHE A 169 1.87 1.52 1.13
N VAL A 170 2.73 2.41 0.65
CA VAL A 170 3.33 3.48 1.43
C VAL A 170 2.40 4.69 1.34
N ALA A 171 1.64 4.89 2.41
CA ALA A 171 0.64 5.94 2.55
C ALA A 171 1.32 7.27 2.91
N CYS A 172 1.40 8.19 1.97
CA CYS A 172 1.98 9.52 2.20
C CYS A 172 0.98 10.40 2.99
N GLU A 173 1.30 10.65 4.26
CA GLU A 173 0.42 11.33 5.22
C GLU A 173 0.94 12.75 5.53
N PRO A 174 0.05 13.72 5.86
CA PRO A 174 -1.36 13.55 6.22
C PRO A 174 -2.36 13.63 5.05
N ALA A 175 -1.87 13.77 3.81
CA ALA A 175 -2.71 14.03 2.64
C ALA A 175 -3.70 12.89 2.36
N LEU A 176 -3.26 11.64 2.43
CA LEU A 176 -4.12 10.48 2.22
C LEU A 176 -5.31 10.43 3.19
N SER A 177 -5.09 10.69 4.48
CA SER A 177 -6.16 10.70 5.49
C SER A 177 -7.14 11.87 5.35
N GLY A 178 -6.89 12.81 4.43
CA GLY A 178 -7.87 13.81 4.03
C GLY A 178 -9.07 13.24 3.27
N TYR A 179 -8.91 12.05 2.67
CA TYR A 179 -9.93 11.36 1.89
C TYR A 179 -10.86 10.50 2.77
N ALA A 180 -12.12 10.39 2.35
CA ALA A 180 -13.19 9.79 3.13
C ALA A 180 -13.09 8.26 3.24
N HIS A 181 -12.49 7.60 2.26
CA HIS A 181 -12.45 6.15 2.10
C HIS A 181 -11.05 5.59 1.81
N ALA A 182 -10.07 6.43 1.43
CA ALA A 182 -8.73 6.01 1.00
C ALA A 182 -8.02 5.01 1.94
N ASN A 183 -7.86 5.33 3.24
CA ASN A 183 -7.16 4.43 4.19
C ASN A 183 -7.83 3.06 4.29
N ASP A 184 -9.17 3.01 4.35
CA ASP A 184 -9.94 1.77 4.48
C ASP A 184 -9.79 0.93 3.20
N PHE A 185 -9.83 1.60 2.04
CA PHE A 185 -9.67 0.99 0.74
C PHE A 185 -8.27 0.36 0.58
N TYR A 186 -7.20 1.11 0.85
CA TYR A 186 -5.83 0.59 0.74
C TYR A 186 -5.51 -0.47 1.78
N THR A 187 -6.06 -0.38 2.99
CA THR A 187 -5.97 -1.45 4.00
C THR A 187 -6.60 -2.73 3.47
N ALA A 188 -7.75 -2.67 2.80
CA ALA A 188 -8.37 -3.83 2.19
C ALA A 188 -7.55 -4.38 1.01
N LEU A 189 -7.06 -3.50 0.13
CA LEU A 189 -6.29 -3.88 -1.05
C LEU A 189 -4.99 -4.61 -0.70
N THR A 190 -4.25 -4.08 0.29
CA THR A 190 -3.04 -4.71 0.82
C THR A 190 -3.36 -6.00 1.57
N SER A 191 -4.46 -6.05 2.33
CA SER A 191 -4.93 -7.28 2.98
C SER A 191 -5.25 -8.41 1.99
N ILE A 192 -5.92 -8.12 0.87
CA ILE A 192 -6.24 -9.12 -0.17
C ILE A 192 -4.96 -9.78 -0.71
N THR A 193 -3.90 -9.00 -0.90
CA THR A 193 -2.61 -9.47 -1.46
C THR A 193 -1.62 -9.97 -0.41
N SER A 194 -2.02 -10.05 0.86
CA SER A 194 -1.14 -10.37 2.01
C SER A 194 0.01 -9.36 2.24
N GLY A 195 -0.13 -8.13 1.77
CA GLY A 195 0.79 -7.04 2.05
C GLY A 195 0.38 -6.21 3.26
N LEU A 196 0.90 -4.97 3.33
CA LEU A 196 0.60 -4.02 4.41
C LEU A 196 0.52 -2.59 3.88
N MET A 197 -0.29 -1.78 4.55
CA MET A 197 -0.25 -0.33 4.43
C MET A 197 0.70 0.25 5.49
N VAL A 198 1.60 1.14 5.06
CA VAL A 198 2.66 1.73 5.87
C VAL A 198 2.47 3.24 5.88
N PRO A 199 2.08 3.86 7.00
CA PRO A 199 2.00 5.32 7.08
C PRO A 199 3.39 5.92 6.96
N LEU A 200 3.52 6.93 6.10
CA LEU A 200 4.74 7.67 5.86
C LEU A 200 4.48 9.16 6.16
N THR A 201 5.00 9.62 7.28
CA THR A 201 4.79 11.00 7.76
C THR A 201 5.79 12.00 7.19
N THR A 202 6.93 11.51 6.70
CA THR A 202 7.98 12.30 6.05
C THR A 202 8.66 11.47 4.95
N ALA A 203 9.16 12.13 3.91
CA ALA A 203 9.88 11.45 2.83
C ALA A 203 11.17 10.75 3.31
N SER A 204 11.83 11.26 4.36
CA SER A 204 13.06 10.66 4.92
C SER A 204 12.89 9.21 5.37
N LEU A 205 11.69 8.84 5.82
CA LEU A 205 11.34 7.50 6.27
C LEU A 205 11.14 6.50 5.12
N LEU A 206 11.06 6.96 3.87
CA LEU A 206 10.65 6.15 2.72
C LEU A 206 11.62 4.99 2.48
N SER A 207 12.93 5.24 2.56
CA SER A 207 13.94 4.21 2.37
C SER A 207 13.80 3.09 3.41
N ARG A 208 13.63 3.45 4.69
CA ARG A 208 13.44 2.50 5.80
C ARG A 208 12.15 1.69 5.62
N ALA A 209 11.06 2.34 5.21
CA ALA A 209 9.77 1.69 4.93
C ALA A 209 9.88 0.65 3.79
N ILE A 210 10.53 1.02 2.68
CA ILE A 210 10.73 0.12 1.53
C ILE A 210 11.57 -1.08 1.94
N ILE A 211 12.74 -0.85 2.55
CA ILE A 211 13.66 -1.91 2.93
C ILE A 211 12.97 -2.86 3.93
N GLY A 212 12.34 -2.33 4.99
CA GLY A 212 11.63 -3.14 5.98
C GLY A 212 10.53 -4.01 5.37
N SER A 213 9.72 -3.42 4.48
CA SER A 213 8.66 -4.13 3.76
C SER A 213 9.21 -5.28 2.92
N VAL A 214 10.28 -5.03 2.17
CA VAL A 214 10.89 -6.00 1.26
C VAL A 214 11.52 -7.16 2.03
N LEU A 215 12.27 -6.85 3.08
CA LEU A 215 12.95 -7.85 3.91
C LEU A 215 11.95 -8.76 4.63
N GLU A 216 10.89 -8.18 5.20
CA GLU A 216 9.80 -8.96 5.80
C GLU A 216 9.14 -9.89 4.77
N ASN A 217 8.86 -9.38 3.55
CA ASN A 217 8.25 -10.19 2.49
C ASN A 217 9.15 -11.35 2.03
N LEU A 218 10.46 -11.14 1.93
CA LEU A 218 11.42 -12.20 1.59
C LEU A 218 11.46 -13.31 2.66
N ASP A 219 11.43 -12.94 3.95
CA ASP A 219 11.43 -13.90 5.05
C ASP A 219 10.09 -14.66 5.14
N MET A 220 8.96 -13.98 4.91
CA MET A 220 7.65 -14.64 4.82
C MET A 220 7.57 -15.61 3.62
N GLU A 221 8.11 -15.22 2.47
CA GLU A 221 8.11 -16.06 1.27
C GLU A 221 8.85 -17.38 1.49
N ARG A 222 9.95 -17.36 2.26
CA ARG A 222 10.64 -18.58 2.69
C ARG A 222 9.69 -19.51 3.44
N LEU A 223 8.96 -18.98 4.43
CA LEU A 223 8.00 -19.78 5.20
C LEU A 223 6.85 -20.30 4.34
N ILE A 224 6.33 -19.50 3.41
CA ILE A 224 5.26 -19.94 2.49
C ILE A 224 5.73 -21.10 1.61
N ARG A 225 6.98 -21.11 1.15
CA ARG A 225 7.53 -22.24 0.39
C ARG A 225 7.67 -23.50 1.25
N GLU A 226 8.02 -23.34 2.53
CA GLU A 226 8.17 -24.46 3.46
C GLU A 226 6.83 -25.08 3.88
N VAL A 227 5.84 -24.26 4.27
CA VAL A 227 4.60 -24.74 4.91
C VAL A 227 3.34 -24.52 4.07
N GLY A 228 3.41 -23.74 2.99
CA GLY A 228 2.24 -23.21 2.30
C GLY A 228 1.35 -24.29 1.68
N ALA A 229 1.92 -25.37 1.15
CA ALA A 229 1.12 -26.47 0.57
C ALA A 229 0.20 -27.12 1.61
N ALA A 230 0.74 -27.45 2.79
CA ALA A 230 -0.04 -28.03 3.89
C ALA A 230 -1.06 -27.04 4.47
N VAL A 231 -0.71 -25.75 4.52
CA VAL A 231 -1.62 -24.70 4.98
C VAL A 231 -2.78 -24.52 4.01
N ALA A 232 -2.50 -24.51 2.70
CA ALA A 232 -3.51 -24.36 1.65
C ALA A 232 -4.49 -25.53 1.63
N GLU A 233 -4.01 -26.77 1.75
CA GLU A 233 -4.85 -27.97 1.79
C GLU A 233 -5.90 -27.91 2.90
N ARG A 234 -5.52 -27.44 4.09
CA ARG A 234 -6.44 -27.31 5.24
C ARG A 234 -7.52 -26.26 5.03
N ILE A 235 -7.16 -25.14 4.42
CA ILE A 235 -8.08 -24.02 4.15
C ILE A 235 -9.03 -24.40 3.01
N LEU A 236 -8.48 -24.85 1.87
CA LEU A 236 -9.25 -25.16 0.67
C LEU A 236 -10.03 -26.48 0.78
N GLY A 237 -9.55 -27.42 1.60
CA GLY A 237 -10.28 -28.62 1.96
C GLY A 237 -11.50 -28.38 2.86
N GLY A 238 -11.78 -27.12 3.22
CA GLY A 238 -12.94 -26.74 4.03
C GLY A 238 -12.88 -27.24 5.48
N GLN A 239 -11.70 -27.62 5.95
CA GLN A 239 -11.54 -28.18 7.29
C GLN A 239 -11.62 -27.09 8.36
N GLN A 240 -11.09 -25.89 8.08
CA GLN A 240 -10.94 -24.81 9.05
C GLN A 240 -10.97 -23.43 8.40
N SER A 241 -11.29 -22.40 9.19
CA SER A 241 -11.19 -21.00 8.75
C SER A 241 -9.73 -20.56 8.61
N VAL A 242 -9.47 -19.53 7.80
CA VAL A 242 -8.12 -18.93 7.66
C VAL A 242 -7.57 -18.48 9.02
N ASP A 243 -8.42 -17.91 9.88
CA ASP A 243 -8.03 -17.42 11.20
C ASP A 243 -7.62 -18.55 12.15
N ASP A 244 -8.31 -19.70 12.10
CA ASP A 244 -7.96 -20.85 12.93
C ASP A 244 -6.66 -21.50 12.47
N VAL A 245 -6.50 -21.68 11.15
CA VAL A 245 -5.25 -22.18 10.57
C VAL A 245 -4.08 -21.26 10.89
N ALA A 246 -4.28 -19.94 10.84
CA ALA A 246 -3.26 -18.97 11.19
C ALA A 246 -2.87 -19.01 12.67
N ARG A 247 -3.83 -19.21 13.58
CA ARG A 247 -3.56 -19.34 15.03
C ARG A 247 -2.68 -20.56 15.31
N GLU A 248 -3.05 -21.72 14.76
CA GLU A 248 -2.25 -22.94 14.92
C GLU A 248 -0.89 -22.83 14.24
N LEU A 249 -0.81 -22.21 13.05
CA LEU A 249 0.45 -21.98 12.36
C LEU A 249 1.37 -21.10 13.21
N HIS A 250 0.84 -20.03 13.78
CA HIS A 250 1.57 -19.15 14.68
C HIS A 250 2.15 -19.91 15.86
N GLU A 251 1.35 -20.73 16.55
CA GLU A 251 1.81 -21.57 17.67
C GLU A 251 2.94 -22.52 17.24
N LYS A 252 2.81 -23.16 16.07
CA LYS A 252 3.85 -24.05 15.53
C LYS A 252 5.16 -23.32 15.22
N LEU A 253 5.08 -22.16 14.56
CA LEU A 253 6.25 -21.34 14.22
C LEU A 253 6.94 -20.78 15.48
N LEU A 254 6.16 -20.43 16.50
CA LEU A 254 6.68 -20.05 17.82
C LEU A 254 7.46 -21.20 18.47
N LEU A 255 6.93 -22.42 18.45
CA LEU A 255 7.59 -23.60 19.02
C LEU A 255 8.84 -24.03 18.24
N ARG A 256 8.84 -23.85 16.91
CA ARG A 256 10.02 -24.10 16.05
C ARG A 256 11.10 -23.03 16.23
N GLY A 257 10.76 -21.88 16.80
CA GLY A 257 11.68 -20.76 16.99
C GLY A 257 11.97 -19.99 15.71
N ASP A 258 11.05 -19.96 14.75
CA ASP A 258 11.24 -19.19 13.53
C ASP A 258 11.27 -17.69 13.79
N GLY A 259 12.33 -17.06 13.30
CA GLY A 259 12.46 -15.61 13.22
C GLY A 259 12.04 -15.10 11.84
N VAL A 260 11.34 -13.97 11.83
CA VAL A 260 11.05 -13.17 10.63
C VAL A 260 11.35 -11.71 10.96
N LYS A 261 11.96 -11.00 10.02
CA LYS A 261 12.09 -9.54 10.13
C LYS A 261 10.71 -8.92 10.16
N ARG A 262 10.47 -8.07 11.15
CA ARG A 262 9.24 -7.32 11.32
C ARG A 262 9.52 -5.85 11.15
N MET A 263 8.80 -5.22 10.24
CA MET A 263 8.72 -3.78 10.19
C MET A 263 7.77 -3.29 11.29
N VAL A 264 8.33 -2.58 12.26
CA VAL A 264 7.59 -1.93 13.35
C VAL A 264 7.36 -0.50 12.93
N VAL A 265 6.11 -0.20 12.57
CA VAL A 265 5.68 1.17 12.26
C VAL A 265 4.73 1.66 13.33
N GLU A 266 4.94 2.88 13.80
CA GLU A 266 3.98 3.53 14.69
C GLU A 266 2.63 3.65 13.98
N ASN A 267 1.59 3.05 14.57
CA ASN A 267 0.25 3.20 14.05
C ASN A 267 -0.29 4.60 14.38
N ILE A 268 -0.33 5.46 13.37
CA ILE A 268 -0.88 6.82 13.47
C ILE A 268 -2.39 6.86 13.28
N TYR A 269 -3.03 5.77 12.87
CA TYR A 269 -4.45 5.70 12.58
C TYR A 269 -5.27 5.31 13.81
N ARG A 270 -6.34 6.06 14.05
CA ARG A 270 -7.32 5.76 15.10
C ARG A 270 -8.20 4.61 14.65
N GLU A 271 -8.32 3.60 15.48
CA GLU A 271 -9.30 2.54 15.26
C GLU A 271 -10.74 3.10 15.32
N SER A 272 -11.59 2.67 14.38
CA SER A 272 -13.03 2.94 14.42
C SER A 272 -13.80 1.75 13.86
N ASP A 273 -15.01 1.55 14.37
CA ASP A 273 -15.90 0.47 13.90
C ASP A 273 -16.34 0.72 12.45
N GLU A 274 -16.49 1.98 12.04
CA GLU A 274 -16.76 2.35 10.66
C GLU A 274 -15.61 1.98 9.72
N ALA A 275 -14.36 2.27 10.09
CA ALA A 275 -13.19 1.90 9.29
C ALA A 275 -13.07 0.37 9.19
N LYS A 276 -13.19 -0.35 10.31
CA LYS A 276 -13.17 -1.83 10.34
C LYS A 276 -14.27 -2.42 9.45
N HIS A 277 -15.48 -1.87 9.51
CA HIS A 277 -16.59 -2.25 8.64
C HIS A 277 -16.28 -1.98 7.16
N ASN A 278 -15.75 -0.81 6.82
CA ASN A 278 -15.41 -0.45 5.44
C ASN A 278 -14.34 -1.38 4.86
N VAL A 279 -13.28 -1.66 5.62
CA VAL A 279 -12.24 -2.63 5.24
C VAL A 279 -12.87 -3.99 4.91
N GLN A 280 -13.77 -4.49 5.78
CA GLN A 280 -14.47 -5.76 5.52
C GLN A 280 -15.36 -5.72 4.28
N VAL A 281 -16.05 -4.59 4.03
CA VAL A 281 -16.86 -4.41 2.82
C VAL A 281 -15.97 -4.47 1.58
N TRP A 282 -14.88 -3.71 1.54
CA TRP A 282 -13.94 -3.70 0.42
C TRP A 282 -13.30 -5.06 0.16
N THR A 283 -12.81 -5.74 1.21
CA THR A 283 -12.16 -7.05 1.08
C THR A 283 -13.08 -8.10 0.46
N ASN A 284 -14.37 -8.07 0.81
CA ASN A 284 -15.34 -9.10 0.40
C ASN A 284 -16.12 -8.76 -0.89
N ALA A 285 -16.21 -7.49 -1.28
CA ALA A 285 -16.95 -7.07 -2.47
C ALA A 285 -16.21 -7.40 -3.77
N ARG A 286 -16.92 -7.86 -4.80
CA ARG A 286 -16.30 -8.27 -6.08
C ARG A 286 -15.68 -7.07 -6.82
N THR A 287 -16.41 -5.96 -6.85
CA THR A 287 -16.03 -4.71 -7.52
C THR A 287 -16.20 -3.52 -6.56
N ILE A 288 -15.63 -2.38 -6.91
CA ILE A 288 -15.80 -1.15 -6.13
C ILE A 288 -17.27 -0.70 -6.11
N GLN A 289 -18.01 -0.91 -7.21
CA GLN A 289 -19.42 -0.55 -7.33
C GLN A 289 -20.30 -1.39 -6.39
N ASP A 290 -19.95 -2.66 -6.14
CA ASP A 290 -20.67 -3.51 -5.18
C ASP A 290 -20.45 -3.06 -3.72
N ALA A 291 -19.24 -2.58 -3.40
CA ALA A 291 -18.87 -2.16 -2.06
C ALA A 291 -19.48 -0.81 -1.66
N ARG A 292 -19.42 0.17 -2.56
CA ARG A 292 -19.75 1.58 -2.28
C ARG A 292 -21.06 1.82 -1.53
N PRO A 293 -22.20 1.20 -1.88
CA PRO A 293 -23.47 1.44 -1.19
C PRO A 293 -23.45 1.06 0.30
N HIS A 294 -22.49 0.24 0.71
CA HIS A 294 -22.40 -0.33 2.06
C HIS A 294 -21.38 0.38 2.95
N LEU A 295 -20.69 1.40 2.44
CA LEU A 295 -19.66 2.13 3.17
C LEU A 295 -20.27 3.06 4.22
N LYS A 296 -19.55 3.20 5.33
CA LYS A 296 -19.88 4.09 6.43
C LYS A 296 -18.91 5.27 6.46
N LYS A 297 -19.43 6.45 6.75
CA LYS A 297 -18.60 7.63 6.98
C LYS A 297 -17.88 7.53 8.32
N VAL A 298 -16.55 7.52 8.29
CA VAL A 298 -15.73 7.64 9.50
C VAL A 298 -15.87 9.06 10.07
N LYS A 299 -16.20 9.17 11.35
CA LYS A 299 -16.46 10.48 12.00
C LYS A 299 -15.21 11.05 12.65
N GLY A 300 -14.95 12.34 12.41
CA GLY A 300 -13.81 13.05 12.99
C GLY A 300 -12.47 12.68 12.33
N SER A 301 -11.37 13.00 13.02
CA SER A 301 -10.03 12.69 12.53
C SER A 301 -9.79 11.19 12.40
N ARG A 302 -9.06 10.79 11.35
CA ARG A 302 -8.54 9.43 11.16
C ARG A 302 -7.28 9.17 11.97
N PHE A 303 -6.64 10.20 12.49
CA PHE A 303 -5.41 10.08 13.27
C PHE A 303 -5.66 9.86 14.76
N THR A 304 -4.70 9.20 15.42
CA THR A 304 -4.66 9.10 16.88
C THR A 304 -4.42 10.46 17.53
N ASP A 305 -4.89 10.63 18.76
CA ASP A 305 -4.65 11.86 19.52
C ASP A 305 -3.15 12.11 19.73
N LYS A 306 -2.35 11.04 19.87
CA LYS A 306 -0.89 11.12 19.97
C LYS A 306 -0.29 11.84 18.75
N TYR A 307 -0.63 11.39 17.54
CA TYR A 307 -0.14 11.98 16.31
C TYR A 307 -0.58 13.45 16.15
N LEU A 308 -1.87 13.74 16.44
CA LEU A 308 -2.39 15.11 16.37
C LEU A 308 -1.66 16.05 17.33
N ASN A 309 -1.39 15.60 18.55
CA ASN A 309 -0.69 16.39 19.57
C ASN A 309 0.79 16.61 19.22
N MET A 310 1.45 15.65 18.57
CA MET A 310 2.81 15.84 18.05
C MET A 310 2.85 16.96 17.00
N GLY A 311 1.89 17.01 16.09
CA GLY A 311 1.78 18.09 15.09
C GLY A 311 1.52 19.49 15.67
N TYR A 312 0.84 19.59 16.83
CA TYR A 312 0.64 20.86 17.54
C TYR A 312 1.91 21.39 18.20
N THR A 313 2.80 20.51 18.67
CA THR A 313 4.02 20.90 19.38
C THR A 313 5.05 21.53 18.44
N THR A 314 5.07 21.11 17.16
CA THR A 314 5.91 21.72 16.13
C THR A 314 5.39 23.08 15.66
N ARG A 315 4.07 23.33 15.77
CA ARG A 315 3.45 24.63 15.42
C ARG A 315 3.64 25.71 16.49
N THR A 316 3.79 25.36 17.77
CA THR A 316 4.00 26.35 18.84
C THR A 316 5.41 26.94 18.88
N TYR A 317 6.39 26.34 18.20
CA TYR A 317 7.77 26.86 18.09
C TYR A 317 8.09 27.62 16.79
N ARG A 318 7.12 27.82 15.89
CA ARG A 318 7.28 28.67 14.70
C ARG A 318 6.11 29.64 14.54
N SER A 319 6.09 30.67 15.39
CA SER A 319 5.44 31.94 15.04
C SER A 319 6.50 32.91 14.51
N PRO A 320 6.51 33.26 13.21
CA PRO A 320 7.28 34.41 12.74
C PRO A 320 6.66 35.68 13.33
N PRO A 321 7.44 36.73 13.64
CA PRO A 321 6.88 37.99 14.11
C PRO A 321 5.97 38.57 13.02
N THR A 322 4.76 38.95 13.41
CA THR A 322 3.79 39.66 12.57
C THR A 322 4.42 40.94 12.00
N PRO A 323 4.39 41.17 10.68
CA PRO A 323 4.82 42.46 10.13
C PRO A 323 3.78 43.54 10.49
N PRO A 324 4.19 44.82 10.63
CA PRO A 324 3.28 45.90 10.96
C PRO A 324 2.26 46.14 9.84
N PRO A 325 1.06 46.65 10.16
CA PRO A 325 -0.02 46.84 9.18
C PRO A 325 0.37 47.86 8.11
N ARG A 326 0.26 47.48 6.84
CA ARG A 326 0.39 48.39 5.70
C ARG A 326 -0.87 49.24 5.56
N THR A 327 -0.68 50.54 5.38
CA THR A 327 -1.72 51.50 4.96
C THR A 327 -2.23 51.16 3.54
N PRO A 328 -3.53 51.33 3.26
CA PRO A 328 -4.09 51.02 1.95
C PRO A 328 -3.75 52.11 0.92
N PRO A 329 -3.36 51.76 -0.32
CA PRO A 329 -3.24 52.73 -1.39
C PRO A 329 -4.61 53.12 -1.96
N ALA A 330 -4.71 54.39 -2.37
CA ALA A 330 -5.92 55.04 -2.86
C ALA A 330 -6.45 54.48 -4.19
N SER A 331 -7.77 54.47 -4.33
CA SER A 331 -8.54 54.01 -5.50
C SER A 331 -8.33 54.86 -6.76
N PRO A 332 -8.24 54.26 -7.97
CA PRO A 332 -8.44 54.97 -9.23
C PRO A 332 -9.92 54.97 -9.68
N PRO A 333 -10.33 55.91 -10.56
CA PRO A 333 -11.73 56.18 -10.92
C PRO A 333 -12.29 55.19 -11.96
N PRO A 334 -13.63 55.15 -12.15
CA PRO A 334 -14.29 54.09 -12.90
C PRO A 334 -14.25 54.33 -14.41
N ARG A 335 -14.21 53.25 -15.20
CA ARG A 335 -14.47 53.34 -16.64
C ARG A 335 -15.47 52.30 -17.12
N ALA A 336 -16.52 52.87 -17.70
CA ALA A 336 -17.61 52.41 -18.54
C ALA A 336 -17.73 50.93 -18.93
N THR A 337 -18.96 50.47 -18.70
CA THR A 337 -19.68 49.31 -19.23
C THR A 337 -19.66 49.18 -20.75
N SER A 338 -19.50 47.96 -21.25
CA SER A 338 -20.13 47.54 -22.50
C SER A 338 -20.76 46.16 -22.33
N HIS A 339 -22.06 46.10 -22.61
CA HIS A 339 -22.88 44.90 -22.61
C HIS A 339 -22.84 44.27 -24.01
N SER A 340 -22.91 42.94 -24.09
CA SER A 340 -23.53 42.22 -25.22
C SER A 340 -24.01 40.84 -24.75
N PRO A 341 -25.13 40.32 -25.30
CA PRO A 341 -26.07 39.52 -24.54
C PRO A 341 -25.95 38.00 -24.74
N THR A 342 -26.49 37.31 -23.74
CA THR A 342 -26.79 35.88 -23.67
C THR A 342 -27.86 35.41 -24.67
N SER A 343 -27.79 34.13 -25.07
CA SER A 343 -28.89 33.34 -25.60
C SER A 343 -28.70 31.84 -25.30
N PRO A 344 -29.77 31.02 -25.21
CA PRO A 344 -29.96 29.96 -24.19
C PRO A 344 -29.82 28.51 -24.76
N PRO A 345 -30.01 27.44 -23.93
CA PRO A 345 -29.40 26.12 -24.13
C PRO A 345 -30.27 25.18 -24.97
N ARG A 346 -29.64 24.15 -25.56
CA ARG A 346 -30.33 23.06 -26.26
C ARG A 346 -30.18 21.76 -25.46
N ARG A 347 -31.30 21.30 -24.87
CA ARG A 347 -31.50 19.92 -24.38
C ARG A 347 -31.82 19.02 -25.58
N VAL A 348 -31.26 17.80 -25.61
CA VAL A 348 -31.93 16.61 -26.15
C VAL A 348 -31.57 15.42 -25.26
N VAL A 349 -32.63 14.74 -24.81
CA VAL A 349 -32.72 13.46 -24.12
C VAL A 349 -32.95 12.39 -25.19
N THR A 350 -32.38 11.20 -25.07
CA THR A 350 -33.09 9.90 -24.98
C THR A 350 -32.14 8.73 -25.23
N ASP A 351 -32.00 7.92 -24.18
CA ASP A 351 -32.04 6.46 -24.10
C ASP A 351 -32.16 5.63 -25.39
N PHE A 352 -31.35 4.57 -25.44
CA PHE A 352 -31.77 3.26 -25.94
C PHE A 352 -31.22 2.14 -25.04
N PRO A 353 -32.04 1.16 -24.63
CA PRO A 353 -31.62 -0.04 -23.92
C PRO A 353 -31.22 -1.14 -24.92
N THR A 354 -30.58 -2.23 -24.46
CA THR A 354 -30.95 -3.65 -24.69
C THR A 354 -29.85 -4.63 -24.23
N PHE A 355 -30.26 -5.62 -23.39
CA PHE A 355 -29.87 -7.06 -23.21
C PHE A 355 -28.47 -7.55 -23.66
N SER A 356 -27.78 -8.54 -23.07
CA SER A 356 -28.03 -9.55 -22.01
C SER A 356 -26.79 -10.47 -21.90
N THR A 357 -26.81 -11.35 -20.88
CA THR A 357 -26.00 -12.56 -20.61
C THR A 357 -24.70 -12.29 -19.84
N GLY A 358 -24.37 -12.95 -18.73
CA GLY A 358 -24.87 -14.21 -18.17
C GLY A 358 -23.68 -15.16 -18.00
N ALA A 359 -22.89 -15.00 -16.93
CA ALA A 359 -21.88 -15.97 -16.52
C ALA A 359 -21.70 -15.91 -15.00
N GLN A 360 -22.02 -17.03 -14.35
CA GLN A 360 -21.90 -17.22 -12.91
C GLN A 360 -20.43 -17.49 -12.55
N GLY A 361 -19.83 -16.59 -11.76
CA GLY A 361 -18.54 -16.79 -11.09
C GLY A 361 -18.75 -17.16 -9.63
N LEU A 362 -18.17 -18.30 -9.23
CA LEU A 362 -18.19 -18.90 -7.90
C LEU A 362 -17.55 -17.98 -6.84
N SER A 363 -18.22 -17.83 -5.69
CA SER A 363 -17.72 -17.11 -4.51
C SER A 363 -17.22 -18.11 -3.47
N VAL A 364 -15.95 -18.00 -3.05
CA VAL A 364 -15.32 -18.88 -2.05
C VAL A 364 -15.43 -18.33 -0.62
N PHE A 365 -15.93 -17.11 -0.42
CA PHE A 365 -16.15 -16.55 0.91
C PHE A 365 -17.64 -16.54 1.24
N GLY A 366 -18.10 -17.61 1.88
CA GLY A 366 -19.49 -17.76 2.32
C GLY A 366 -19.57 -18.72 3.49
N THR A 367 -19.11 -18.31 4.67
CA THR A 367 -19.42 -18.99 5.93
C THR A 367 -19.88 -17.97 6.95
N GLY A 368 -21.11 -18.15 7.42
CA GLY A 368 -21.79 -17.28 8.37
C GLY A 368 -21.13 -17.27 9.75
N VAL A 369 -21.10 -16.09 10.36
CA VAL A 369 -20.63 -15.89 11.73
C VAL A 369 -21.82 -16.08 12.68
N GLU A 370 -21.84 -17.20 13.40
CA GLU A 370 -22.65 -17.33 14.62
C GLU A 370 -21.96 -16.58 15.77
N LYS A 371 -22.77 -15.77 16.48
CA LYS A 371 -22.35 -14.97 17.63
C LYS A 371 -22.11 -15.87 18.84
N ALA A 372 -20.94 -15.76 19.47
CA ALA A 372 -20.73 -16.20 20.84
C ALA A 372 -20.06 -15.07 21.66
N ASN A 373 -20.74 -14.64 22.71
CA ASN A 373 -20.22 -13.76 23.76
C ASN A 373 -19.09 -14.47 24.53
N PRO A 374 -18.01 -13.76 24.95
CA PRO A 374 -17.21 -14.21 26.06
C PRO A 374 -17.61 -13.49 27.36
N MET A 375 -17.95 -14.28 28.38
CA MET A 375 -17.97 -13.91 29.79
C MET A 375 -16.89 -14.74 30.51
N PHE A 376 -16.31 -14.18 31.58
CA PHE A 376 -15.24 -14.67 32.46
C PHE A 376 -13.80 -14.45 31.93
N GLY A 377 -12.83 -13.99 32.72
CA GLY A 377 -12.70 -13.84 34.17
C GLY A 377 -11.22 -14.05 34.49
N GLY A 378 -10.60 -13.13 35.25
CA GLY A 378 -9.14 -13.01 35.35
C GLY A 378 -8.39 -14.14 36.07
N ASN A 379 -7.06 -14.18 35.88
CA ASN A 379 -6.09 -13.93 36.95
C ASN A 379 -4.64 -13.91 36.45
N ALA A 380 -3.85 -13.17 37.22
CA ALA A 380 -2.43 -12.87 37.10
C ALA A 380 -1.48 -14.07 37.21
N PHE A 381 -0.29 -13.96 36.61
CA PHE A 381 1.05 -14.46 37.02
C PHE A 381 2.02 -13.96 35.92
N GLY A 382 3.26 -13.52 36.12
CA GLY A 382 4.16 -13.40 37.24
C GLY A 382 5.50 -12.99 36.62
N ALA A 383 6.13 -11.92 37.14
CA ALA A 383 7.38 -11.39 36.62
C ALA A 383 8.55 -12.34 36.85
N ALA A 384 9.40 -12.55 35.85
CA ALA A 384 10.73 -13.10 36.02
C ALA A 384 11.75 -12.26 35.25
N ARG A 385 12.67 -11.66 36.01
CA ARG A 385 13.90 -11.01 35.55
C ARG A 385 14.96 -12.08 35.30
N PHE A 386 15.71 -11.97 34.20
CA PHE A 386 17.11 -12.43 34.14
C PHE A 386 17.90 -11.45 33.27
N GLY A 387 19.10 -11.10 33.75
CA GLY A 387 19.95 -10.07 33.16
C GLY A 387 21.17 -10.62 32.42
N GLY A 388 21.69 -9.77 31.52
CA GLY A 388 23.10 -9.46 31.31
C GLY A 388 23.97 -10.44 30.51
N MET A 389 24.43 -10.01 29.32
CA MET A 389 25.86 -9.78 29.02
C MET A 389 26.10 -9.25 27.58
N ARG A 390 26.89 -8.16 27.52
CA ARG A 390 27.94 -7.71 26.55
C ARG A 390 27.64 -7.82 25.04
N ASP A 391 27.48 -6.70 24.33
CA ASP A 391 28.50 -5.71 23.87
C ASP A 391 29.41 -6.23 22.75
N THR A 392 29.13 -5.75 21.54
CA THR A 392 30.07 -5.64 20.42
C THR A 392 29.75 -4.32 19.70
N SER A 393 30.64 -3.35 19.86
CA SER A 393 30.60 -2.02 19.28
C SER A 393 30.71 -2.05 17.75
N MET A 394 29.74 -1.45 17.07
CA MET A 394 29.88 -0.95 15.70
C MET A 394 30.00 0.57 15.77
N ASP A 395 30.98 1.08 15.04
CA ASP A 395 31.32 2.50 14.94
C ASP A 395 30.10 3.35 14.61
N ALA A 396 29.86 4.36 15.45
CA ALA A 396 28.84 5.36 15.27
C ALA A 396 29.37 6.45 14.34
N ASP A 397 28.84 6.51 13.12
CA ASP A 397 28.71 7.78 12.42
C ASP A 397 27.53 8.53 13.07
N ASP A 398 27.83 9.71 13.63
CA ASP A 398 26.87 10.68 14.17
C ASP A 398 25.95 11.17 13.02
N ASP A 399 24.82 10.49 12.82
CA ASP A 399 23.62 11.10 12.26
C ASP A 399 22.59 11.14 13.40
N ASP A 400 21.99 12.31 13.63
CA ASP A 400 20.95 12.58 14.63
C ASP A 400 19.76 11.60 14.48
N ASP A 401 19.82 10.43 15.12
CA ASP A 401 18.71 9.49 15.22
C ASP A 401 17.68 10.04 16.24
N GLU A 402 16.80 10.94 15.78
CA GLU A 402 15.44 10.94 16.33
C GLU A 402 14.88 9.51 16.20
N PRO A 403 14.13 8.99 17.18
CA PRO A 403 13.46 7.69 17.05
C PRO A 403 12.36 7.81 16.00
N ASP A 404 12.79 7.74 14.74
CA ASP A 404 12.01 7.72 13.53
C ASP A 404 11.05 6.52 13.61
N GLY A 405 9.75 6.77 13.42
CA GLY A 405 8.67 5.82 13.71
C GLY A 405 8.62 4.54 12.88
N ILE A 406 9.69 4.18 12.15
CA ILE A 406 9.85 2.95 11.37
C ILE A 406 11.16 2.26 11.76
N ASP A 407 11.05 1.09 12.36
CA ASP A 407 12.17 0.25 12.81
C ASP A 407 12.02 -1.17 12.24
N VAL A 408 13.12 -1.85 11.94
CA VAL A 408 13.11 -3.24 11.45
C VAL A 408 13.71 -4.13 12.52
N ARG A 409 12.89 -5.00 13.11
CA ARG A 409 13.30 -5.88 14.21
C ARG A 409 13.22 -7.33 13.80
N GLU A 410 14.24 -8.11 14.11
CA GLU A 410 14.12 -9.56 14.07
C GLU A 410 13.42 -10.07 15.33
N GLY A 411 12.45 -10.96 15.15
CA GLY A 411 11.66 -11.51 16.24
C GLY A 411 10.87 -12.73 15.81
N SER A 412 10.15 -13.30 16.76
CA SER A 412 9.26 -14.42 16.48
C SER A 412 8.13 -14.01 15.54
N VAL A 413 7.70 -14.95 14.69
CA VAL A 413 6.58 -14.73 13.76
C VAL A 413 5.34 -14.31 14.54
N THR A 414 4.77 -13.16 14.19
CA THR A 414 3.54 -12.65 14.81
C THR A 414 2.29 -13.36 14.28
N LEU A 415 1.17 -13.28 15.01
CA LEU A 415 -0.11 -13.81 14.53
C LEU A 415 -0.56 -13.16 13.21
N GLU A 416 -0.29 -11.87 13.03
CA GLU A 416 -0.60 -11.15 11.79
C GLU A 416 0.21 -11.67 10.60
N GLN A 417 1.51 -11.90 10.79
CA GLN A 417 2.36 -12.53 9.78
C GLN A 417 1.89 -13.96 9.47
N ALA A 418 1.52 -14.75 10.48
CA ALA A 418 0.96 -16.08 10.27
C ALA A 418 -0.35 -16.05 9.47
N LYS A 419 -1.23 -15.06 9.70
CA LYS A 419 -2.44 -14.84 8.89
C LYS A 419 -2.10 -14.53 7.43
N ARG A 420 -1.12 -13.67 7.19
CA ARG A 420 -0.66 -13.32 5.82
C ARG A 420 -0.08 -14.53 5.10
N ILE A 421 0.74 -15.34 5.78
CA ILE A 421 1.25 -16.62 5.28
C ILE A 421 0.09 -17.56 4.92
N ALA A 422 -0.91 -17.69 5.81
CA ALA A 422 -2.07 -18.55 5.57
C ALA A 422 -2.91 -18.10 4.37
N LEU A 423 -3.21 -16.81 4.28
CA LEU A 423 -3.99 -16.24 3.19
C LEU A 423 -3.25 -16.37 1.84
N GLN A 424 -1.95 -16.06 1.81
CA GLN A 424 -1.17 -16.16 0.58
C GLN A 424 -1.02 -17.62 0.12
N SER A 425 -0.86 -18.54 1.08
CA SER A 425 -0.83 -19.98 0.81
C SER A 425 -2.15 -20.45 0.19
N ALA A 426 -3.30 -20.01 0.72
CA ALA A 426 -4.62 -20.33 0.16
C ALA A 426 -4.78 -19.80 -1.28
N TRP A 427 -4.37 -18.55 -1.55
CA TRP A 427 -4.42 -17.99 -2.91
C TRP A 427 -3.59 -18.79 -3.91
N ARG A 428 -2.38 -19.20 -3.52
CA ARG A 428 -1.50 -20.01 -4.38
C ARG A 428 -2.03 -21.42 -4.57
N GLY A 429 -2.60 -22.02 -3.53
CA GLY A 429 -3.21 -23.34 -3.59
C GLY A 429 -4.45 -23.39 -4.49
N ALA A 430 -5.24 -22.31 -4.55
CA ALA A 430 -6.43 -22.26 -5.40
C ALA A 430 -6.14 -22.21 -6.91
N ARG A 431 -4.86 -22.01 -7.29
CA ARG A 431 -4.39 -21.96 -8.68
C ARG A 431 -3.90 -23.33 -9.21
N GLY A 432 -3.48 -24.21 -8.31
CA GLY A 432 -3.02 -25.57 -8.63
C GLY A 432 -4.19 -26.54 -8.64
#